data_AF-X1FQT0-F1
#
_entry.id   AF-X1FQT0-F1
#
_cell.length_a   1.000
_cell.length_b   1.000
_cell.length_c   1.000
_cell.angle_alpha   90.00
_cell.angle_beta   90.00
_cell.angle_gamma   90.00
#
_symmetry.space_group_name_H-M   'P 1'
#
loop_
_entity.id
_entity.type
_entity.pdbx_description
1 polymer ?
#
loop_
_entity_poly.entity_id
_entity_poly.type
_entity_poly.pdbx_seq_one_letter_code
_entity_poly.pdbx_strand_id
1 'polypeptide(L)'
;PDLRFGLEIKDLSDIAAQSSFSIFRSAIDKGGKVKGICAPGCATYTRGQLDELNKLVQSLGAKGLVTMSLGTSVGNLDDLTIEMVRSVAAKFLTLDQVKQMAQCLGANIGDLLLIIAGEPELISMALDELRREMGRRLKLAASDLLAFTFIVDFPLLKRSQESGQWEPMHHPFTAPRDEDVPLLDSTPERVRGKHYDMICNGYEIAGGSLRIYTSHLQRKVFHLLGYNDTEIDERFGHLLEAFDYGAPPHGGIAPG
;
A
#
# COMPACT_ATOMS: atom_id res chain seq x y z
N PRO A 1 -3.63 5.87 -6.41
CA PRO A 1 -3.55 6.88 -5.34
C PRO A 1 -4.22 8.21 -5.75
N ASP A 2 -4.85 8.91 -4.81
CA ASP A 2 -5.27 10.30 -5.02
C ASP A 2 -4.10 11.23 -4.66
N LEU A 3 -3.57 11.94 -5.66
CA LEU A 3 -2.38 12.81 -5.54
C LEU A 3 -2.73 14.28 -5.32
N ARG A 4 -4.02 14.64 -5.22
CA ARG A 4 -4.44 16.04 -5.01
C ARG A 4 -4.07 16.60 -3.64
N PHE A 5 -3.67 15.74 -2.70
CA PHE A 5 -3.29 16.12 -1.34
C PHE A 5 -2.20 15.19 -0.80
N GLY A 6 -1.52 15.63 0.27
CA GLY A 6 -0.46 14.89 0.95
C GLY A 6 -0.99 13.78 1.86
N LEU A 7 -0.68 13.86 3.16
CA LEU A 7 -0.95 12.83 4.16
C LEU A 7 -0.32 11.48 3.79
N GLU A 8 0.93 11.51 3.33
CA GLU A 8 1.66 10.30 2.94
C GLU A 8 1.74 9.30 4.09
N ILE A 9 1.53 8.03 3.76
CA ILE A 9 1.69 6.92 4.70
C ILE A 9 3.18 6.67 4.88
N LYS A 10 3.67 6.77 6.11
CA LYS A 10 5.09 6.53 6.41
C LYS A 10 5.29 5.44 7.43
N ASP A 11 6.41 4.74 7.29
CA ASP A 11 6.82 3.65 8.17
C ASP A 11 7.43 4.22 9.46
N LEU A 12 6.90 3.76 10.59
CA LEU A 12 7.33 4.11 11.94
C LEU A 12 7.90 2.90 12.69
N SER A 13 8.07 1.76 12.02
CA SER A 13 8.40 0.48 12.65
C SER A 13 9.69 0.56 13.46
N ASP A 14 10.72 1.25 12.96
CA ASP A 14 12.02 1.35 13.64
C ASP A 14 11.91 2.13 14.96
N ILE A 15 11.12 3.22 14.97
CA ILE A 15 10.88 4.04 16.17
C ILE A 15 9.95 3.26 17.13
N ALA A 16 8.91 2.65 16.59
CA ALA A 16 7.92 1.90 17.35
C ALA A 16 8.51 0.65 18.02
N ALA A 17 9.52 0.02 17.39
CA ALA A 17 10.29 -1.07 17.97
C ALA A 17 11.00 -0.65 19.26
N GLN A 18 11.41 0.60 19.40
CA GLN A 18 12.11 1.08 20.59
C GLN A 18 11.15 1.43 21.74
N SER A 19 9.84 1.41 21.51
CA SER A 19 8.83 1.71 22.52
C SER A 19 8.56 0.54 23.45
N SER A 20 7.99 0.83 24.63
CA SER A 20 7.45 -0.21 25.53
C SER A 20 5.96 -0.51 25.26
N PHE A 21 5.41 0.00 24.16
CA PHE A 21 3.99 -0.16 23.85
C PHE A 21 3.73 -1.53 23.25
N SER A 22 3.06 -2.40 24.01
CA SER A 22 2.86 -3.81 23.65
C SER A 22 2.17 -4.03 22.30
N ILE A 23 1.28 -3.12 21.87
CA ILE A 23 0.60 -3.21 20.57
C ILE A 23 1.60 -3.07 19.42
N PHE A 24 2.50 -2.09 19.50
CA PHE A 24 3.55 -1.89 18.49
C PHE A 24 4.55 -3.03 18.50
N ARG A 25 5.06 -3.38 19.69
CA ARG A 25 6.01 -4.48 19.86
C ARG A 25 5.45 -5.80 19.33
N SER A 26 4.23 -6.17 19.72
CA SER A 26 3.61 -7.43 19.30
C SER A 26 3.36 -7.50 17.80
N ALA A 27 3.07 -6.38 17.13
CA ALA A 27 2.91 -6.36 15.67
C ALA A 27 4.26 -6.60 14.98
N ILE A 28 5.31 -5.90 15.41
CA ILE A 28 6.65 -6.02 14.84
C ILE A 28 7.23 -7.41 15.08
N ASP A 29 7.09 -7.96 16.29
CA ASP A 29 7.60 -9.29 16.65
C ASP A 29 6.94 -10.42 15.82
N LYS A 30 5.76 -10.15 15.23
CA LYS A 30 5.05 -11.07 14.32
C LYS A 30 5.42 -10.88 12.84
N GLY A 31 6.39 -10.02 12.54
CA GLY A 31 6.77 -9.67 11.16
C GLY A 31 5.90 -8.59 10.53
N GLY A 32 4.99 -7.98 11.30
CA GLY A 32 4.15 -6.88 10.87
C GLY A 32 4.89 -5.54 10.79
N LYS A 33 4.13 -4.47 10.57
CA LYS A 33 4.62 -3.10 10.46
C LYS A 33 3.87 -2.16 11.39
N VAL A 34 4.45 -0.98 11.62
CA VAL A 34 3.77 0.17 12.23
C VAL A 34 3.88 1.32 11.25
N LYS A 35 2.75 1.81 10.75
CA LYS A 35 2.71 2.94 9.83
C LYS A 35 1.67 3.95 10.27
N GLY A 36 1.78 5.18 9.80
CA GLY A 36 0.80 6.21 10.12
C GLY A 36 0.72 7.32 9.09
N ILE A 37 -0.22 8.23 9.34
CA ILE A 37 -0.39 9.50 8.64
C ILE A 37 -0.50 10.63 9.66
N CYS A 38 -0.16 11.85 9.25
CA CYS A 38 -0.45 13.07 9.99
C CYS A 38 -1.78 13.65 9.51
N ALA A 39 -2.72 13.96 10.41
CA ALA A 39 -3.92 14.72 10.13
C ALA A 39 -3.74 16.17 10.64
N PRO A 40 -3.58 17.16 9.74
CA PRO A 40 -3.23 18.51 10.12
C PRO A 40 -4.37 19.21 10.86
N GLY A 41 -4.03 20.00 11.89
CA GLY A 41 -4.98 20.79 12.68
C GLY A 41 -5.99 19.98 13.50
N CYS A 42 -5.79 18.66 13.63
CA CYS A 42 -6.74 17.75 14.26
C CYS A 42 -6.44 17.44 15.74
N ALA A 43 -5.47 18.11 16.38
CA ALA A 43 -5.12 17.85 17.78
C ALA A 43 -6.30 18.02 18.77
N THR A 44 -7.31 18.80 18.38
CA THR A 44 -8.52 19.10 19.17
C THR A 44 -9.69 18.13 18.92
N TYR A 45 -9.48 17.07 18.11
CA TYR A 45 -10.51 16.08 17.85
C TYR A 45 -11.09 15.51 19.14
N THR A 46 -12.42 15.47 19.20
CA THR A 46 -13.17 14.94 20.33
C THR A 46 -13.07 13.42 20.40
N ARG A 47 -13.34 12.85 21.58
CA ARG A 47 -13.39 11.39 21.75
C ARG A 47 -14.36 10.71 20.77
N GLY A 48 -15.48 11.34 20.46
CA GLY A 48 -16.44 10.82 19.48
C GLY A 48 -15.86 10.75 18.08
N GLN A 49 -15.19 11.81 17.63
CA GLN A 49 -14.51 11.83 16.32
C GLN A 49 -13.38 10.80 16.25
N LEU A 50 -12.59 10.63 17.31
CA LEU A 50 -11.55 9.59 17.35
C LEU A 50 -12.14 8.18 17.32
N ASP A 51 -13.29 7.96 17.98
CA ASP A 51 -14.01 6.68 17.96
C ASP A 51 -14.57 6.35 16.57
N GLU A 52 -15.07 7.33 15.82
CA GLU A 52 -15.48 7.15 14.42
C GLU A 52 -14.30 6.68 13.55
N LEU A 53 -13.13 7.33 13.67
CA LEU A 53 -11.94 6.93 12.91
C LEU A 53 -11.45 5.54 13.32
N ASN A 54 -11.55 5.20 14.61
CA ASN A 54 -11.21 3.86 15.10
C ASN A 54 -12.18 2.80 14.54
N LYS A 55 -13.48 3.07 14.50
CA LYS A 55 -14.49 2.19 13.90
C LYS A 55 -14.28 2.00 12.40
N LEU A 56 -13.88 3.06 11.69
CA LEU A 56 -13.55 2.98 10.27
C LEU A 56 -12.45 1.94 10.03
N VAL A 57 -11.31 2.06 10.70
CA VAL A 57 -10.20 1.11 10.49
C VAL A 57 -10.56 -0.30 11.00
N GLN A 58 -11.38 -0.42 12.04
CA GLN A 58 -11.87 -1.71 12.54
C GLN A 58 -12.79 -2.42 11.56
N SER A 59 -13.62 -1.68 10.81
CA SER A 59 -14.46 -2.26 9.76
C SER A 59 -13.65 -2.89 8.62
N LEU A 60 -12.40 -2.47 8.45
CA LEU A 60 -11.44 -3.03 7.50
C LEU A 60 -10.58 -4.15 8.11
N GLY A 61 -10.86 -4.56 9.34
CA GLY A 61 -10.15 -5.65 10.03
C GLY A 61 -8.97 -5.22 10.90
N ALA A 62 -8.63 -3.93 10.94
CA ALA A 62 -7.59 -3.45 11.86
C ALA A 62 -8.05 -3.62 13.32
N LYS A 63 -7.13 -3.96 14.22
CA LYS A 63 -7.48 -4.15 15.65
C LYS A 63 -7.89 -2.83 16.33
N GLY A 64 -7.35 -1.72 15.85
CA GLY A 64 -7.67 -0.39 16.32
C GLY A 64 -6.71 0.66 15.78
N LEU A 65 -7.02 1.91 16.09
CA LEU A 65 -6.29 3.09 15.71
C LEU A 65 -5.60 3.69 16.92
N VAL A 66 -4.29 3.83 16.87
CA VAL A 66 -3.54 4.62 17.85
C VAL A 66 -3.56 6.06 17.40
N THR A 67 -4.10 6.94 18.25
CA THR A 67 -4.19 8.37 17.98
C THR A 67 -3.26 9.12 18.92
N MET A 68 -2.59 10.15 18.41
CA MET A 68 -1.67 10.96 19.20
C MET A 68 -1.78 12.43 18.83
N SER A 69 -2.38 13.22 19.70
CA SER A 69 -2.51 14.66 19.56
C SER A 69 -1.25 15.34 20.10
N LEU A 70 -0.64 16.22 19.30
CA LEU A 70 0.65 16.87 19.58
C LEU A 70 0.47 18.25 20.22
N GLY A 71 -0.41 18.36 21.23
CA GLY A 71 -0.72 19.63 21.89
C GLY A 71 -1.61 20.56 21.05
N THR A 72 -2.19 21.58 21.70
CA THR A 72 -3.14 22.53 21.08
C THR A 72 -2.68 23.98 21.15
N SER A 73 -1.52 24.25 21.75
CA SER A 73 -0.91 25.58 21.83
C SER A 73 -0.23 25.95 20.52
N VAL A 74 0.03 27.24 20.30
CA VAL A 74 0.90 27.67 19.21
C VAL A 74 2.35 27.39 19.61
N GLY A 75 3.14 26.78 18.74
CA GLY A 75 4.54 26.48 18.99
C GLY A 75 5.14 25.53 17.97
N ASN A 76 6.43 25.24 18.13
CA ASN A 76 7.16 24.30 17.27
C ASN A 76 7.32 22.95 17.98
N LEU A 77 7.67 21.90 17.23
CA LEU A 77 7.92 20.57 17.83
C LEU A 77 8.96 20.59 18.96
N ASP A 78 9.89 21.52 18.94
CA ASP A 78 10.89 21.68 19.99
C ASP A 78 10.26 22.01 21.34
N ASP A 79 9.15 22.76 21.34
CA ASP A 79 8.38 23.16 22.52
C ASP A 79 7.45 22.05 23.04
N LEU A 80 7.28 20.95 22.28
CA LEU A 80 6.42 19.84 22.67
C LEU A 80 6.95 19.19 23.96
N THR A 81 6.09 19.10 24.97
CA THR A 81 6.34 18.34 26.18
C THR A 81 5.46 17.09 26.22
N ILE A 82 5.85 16.09 27.02
CA ILE A 82 5.08 14.84 27.12
C ILE A 82 3.66 15.06 27.68
N GLU A 83 3.47 16.10 28.50
CA GLU A 83 2.18 16.47 29.08
C GLU A 83 1.21 17.04 28.03
N MET A 84 1.74 17.63 26.96
CA MET A 84 0.94 18.13 25.84
C MET A 84 0.46 16.98 24.93
N VAL A 85 1.13 15.83 24.98
CA VAL A 85 0.80 14.68 24.13
C VAL A 85 -0.39 13.93 24.72
N ARG A 86 -1.49 13.88 23.96
CA ARG A 86 -2.68 13.11 24.34
C ARG A 86 -2.76 11.84 23.50
N SER A 87 -2.42 10.70 24.13
CA SER A 87 -2.51 9.37 23.53
C SER A 87 -2.56 8.28 24.58
N VAL A 88 -3.22 7.16 24.27
CA VAL A 88 -3.10 5.92 25.07
C VAL A 88 -1.68 5.35 25.05
N ALA A 89 -0.90 5.67 24.01
CA ALA A 89 0.49 5.23 23.86
C ALA A 89 1.50 6.15 24.57
N ALA A 90 1.10 7.35 24.99
CA ALA A 90 2.03 8.38 25.47
C ALA A 90 2.89 7.92 26.65
N LYS A 91 2.32 7.18 27.61
CA LYS A 91 3.05 6.66 28.78
C LYS A 91 4.07 5.55 28.47
N PHE A 92 4.04 5.02 27.25
CA PHE A 92 4.92 3.93 26.81
C PHE A 92 6.00 4.41 25.83
N LEU A 93 5.98 5.70 25.51
CA LEU A 93 6.88 6.38 24.58
C LEU A 93 7.67 7.45 25.34
N THR A 94 8.91 7.63 24.95
CA THR A 94 9.68 8.81 25.38
C THR A 94 9.25 10.02 24.56
N LEU A 95 9.49 11.23 25.08
CA LEU A 95 9.23 12.46 24.32
C LEU A 95 10.01 12.49 23.00
N ASP A 96 11.25 12.00 23.02
CA ASP A 96 12.10 11.92 21.83
C ASP A 96 11.48 10.99 20.76
N GLN A 97 10.99 9.82 21.14
CA GLN A 97 10.28 8.91 20.22
C GLN A 97 9.04 9.57 19.61
N VAL A 98 8.26 10.32 20.41
CA VAL A 98 7.10 11.06 19.89
C VAL A 98 7.54 12.12 18.87
N LYS A 99 8.58 12.89 19.17
CA LYS A 99 9.12 13.90 18.25
C LYS A 99 9.64 13.25 16.96
N GLN A 100 10.35 12.13 17.04
CA GLN A 100 10.80 11.38 15.86
C GLN A 100 9.63 10.88 15.00
N MET A 101 8.57 10.33 15.62
CA MET A 101 7.38 9.89 14.88
C MET A 101 6.69 11.07 14.18
N ALA A 102 6.55 12.18 14.88
CA ALA A 102 5.94 13.39 14.34
C ALA A 102 6.78 13.99 13.20
N GLN A 103 8.10 14.08 13.35
CA GLN A 103 9.03 14.50 12.29
C GLN A 103 8.94 13.58 11.07
N CYS A 104 8.96 12.26 11.27
CA CYS A 104 8.80 11.30 10.18
C CYS A 104 7.51 11.57 9.41
N LEU A 105 6.39 11.76 10.11
CA LEU A 105 5.09 12.07 9.53
C LEU A 105 4.93 13.51 9.01
N GLY A 106 5.92 14.39 9.20
CA GLY A 106 5.83 15.81 8.83
C GLY A 106 4.76 16.57 9.62
N ALA A 107 4.51 16.17 10.86
CA ALA A 107 3.52 16.77 11.74
C ALA A 107 4.09 17.96 12.51
N ASN A 108 3.21 18.89 12.88
CA ASN A 108 3.49 20.04 13.73
C ASN A 108 2.67 19.97 15.04
N ILE A 109 2.94 20.88 15.97
CA ILE A 109 2.02 21.11 17.09
C ILE A 109 0.64 21.51 16.54
N GLY A 110 -0.43 20.98 17.14
CA GLY A 110 -1.79 21.17 16.64
C GLY A 110 -2.27 20.06 15.70
N ASP A 111 -1.40 19.13 15.33
CA ASP A 111 -1.74 17.99 14.48
C ASP A 111 -2.06 16.71 15.26
N LEU A 112 -2.64 15.74 14.56
CA LEU A 112 -3.00 14.43 15.08
C LEU A 112 -2.30 13.33 14.28
N LEU A 113 -1.48 12.52 14.94
CA LEU A 113 -0.93 11.31 14.33
C LEU A 113 -1.96 10.19 14.42
N LEU A 114 -2.15 9.49 13.30
CA LEU A 114 -3.04 8.35 13.17
C LEU A 114 -2.19 7.14 12.77
N ILE A 115 -2.04 6.18 13.68
CA ILE A 115 -1.04 5.11 13.59
C ILE A 115 -1.73 3.75 13.70
N ILE A 116 -1.40 2.84 12.78
CA ILE A 116 -1.90 1.46 12.76
C ILE A 116 -0.71 0.50 12.82
N ALA A 117 -0.89 -0.61 13.55
CA ALA A 117 0.08 -1.68 13.68
C ALA A 117 -0.57 -3.04 13.36
N GLY A 118 0.11 -3.89 12.61
CA GLY A 118 -0.44 -5.15 12.10
C GLY A 118 0.25 -5.65 10.83
N GLU A 119 -0.46 -6.46 10.05
CA GLU A 119 0.05 -7.01 8.79
C GLU A 119 0.17 -5.93 7.70
N PRO A 120 1.19 -5.96 6.83
CA PRO A 120 1.45 -4.89 5.86
C PRO A 120 0.28 -4.58 4.90
N GLU A 121 -0.41 -5.61 4.41
CA GLU A 121 -1.54 -5.47 3.49
C GLU A 121 -2.74 -4.80 4.18
N LEU A 122 -3.10 -5.31 5.36
CA LEU A 122 -4.16 -4.75 6.21
C LEU A 122 -3.89 -3.29 6.58
N ILE A 123 -2.64 -2.96 6.96
CA ILE A 123 -2.24 -1.59 7.27
C ILE A 123 -2.41 -0.69 6.06
N SER A 124 -1.97 -1.15 4.89
CA SER A 124 -2.00 -0.34 3.67
C SER A 124 -3.44 -0.03 3.26
N MET A 125 -4.34 -1.01 3.33
CA MET A 125 -5.78 -0.82 3.12
C MET A 125 -6.39 0.15 4.14
N ALA A 126 -6.16 -0.09 5.43
CA ALA A 126 -6.77 0.70 6.49
C ALA A 126 -6.28 2.17 6.49
N LEU A 127 -4.99 2.40 6.22
CA LEU A 127 -4.44 3.74 6.13
C LEU A 127 -4.81 4.45 4.82
N ASP A 128 -5.01 3.76 3.70
CA ASP A 128 -5.54 4.39 2.47
C ASP A 128 -6.95 4.93 2.71
N GLU A 129 -7.84 4.11 3.29
CA GLU A 129 -9.20 4.54 3.59
C GLU A 129 -9.21 5.69 4.61
N LEU A 130 -8.40 5.59 5.67
CA LEU A 130 -8.28 6.65 6.67
C LEU A 130 -7.73 7.94 6.03
N ARG A 131 -6.73 7.83 5.15
CA ARG A 131 -6.17 8.97 4.42
C ARG A 131 -7.23 9.64 3.53
N ARG A 132 -8.04 8.87 2.80
CA ARG A 132 -9.14 9.39 1.97
C ARG A 132 -10.20 10.07 2.81
N GLU A 133 -10.61 9.45 3.92
CA GLU A 133 -11.58 10.03 4.84
C GLU A 133 -11.08 11.35 5.44
N MET A 134 -9.81 11.42 5.86
CA MET A 134 -9.22 12.66 6.34
C MET A 134 -9.09 13.71 5.23
N GLY A 135 -8.73 13.32 4.01
CA GLY A 135 -8.73 14.21 2.84
C GLY A 135 -10.11 14.83 2.59
N ARG A 136 -11.19 14.04 2.77
CA ARG A 136 -12.58 14.50 2.65
C ARG A 136 -13.00 15.43 3.80
N ARG A 137 -12.76 15.01 5.07
CA ARG A 137 -13.12 15.81 6.26
C ARG A 137 -12.42 17.17 6.27
N LEU A 138 -11.16 17.19 5.85
CA LEU A 138 -10.32 18.39 5.81
C LEU A 138 -10.38 19.15 4.49
N LYS A 139 -11.16 18.65 3.50
CA LYS A 139 -11.34 19.25 2.18
C LYS A 139 -10.01 19.57 1.47
N LEU A 140 -9.05 18.64 1.55
CA LEU A 140 -7.70 18.85 1.03
C LEU A 140 -7.62 18.68 -0.49
N ALA A 141 -8.55 17.93 -1.09
CA ALA A 141 -8.59 17.71 -2.53
C ALA A 141 -9.32 18.88 -3.21
N ALA A 142 -8.60 19.66 -4.02
CA ALA A 142 -9.20 20.65 -4.91
C ALA A 142 -10.12 19.97 -5.93
N SER A 143 -11.34 20.49 -6.09
CA SER A 143 -12.39 19.88 -6.94
C SER A 143 -12.15 20.07 -8.44
N ASP A 144 -11.39 21.09 -8.81
CA ASP A 144 -11.04 21.48 -10.18
C ASP A 144 -9.68 20.94 -10.64
N LEU A 145 -8.94 20.28 -9.74
CA LEU A 145 -7.66 19.66 -10.06
C LEU A 145 -7.84 18.21 -10.53
N LEU A 146 -7.27 17.90 -11.70
CA LEU A 146 -7.09 16.53 -12.18
C LEU A 146 -5.63 16.14 -11.99
N ALA A 147 -5.38 15.16 -11.13
CA ALA A 147 -4.05 14.61 -10.87
C ALA A 147 -3.95 13.21 -11.48
N PHE A 148 -3.12 13.09 -12.51
CA PHE A 148 -2.85 11.84 -13.20
C PHE A 148 -1.52 11.23 -12.75
N THR A 149 -1.47 9.91 -12.68
CA THR A 149 -0.20 9.19 -12.52
C THR A 149 -0.27 7.81 -13.16
N PHE A 150 0.89 7.26 -13.51
CA PHE A 150 1.04 5.86 -13.82
C PHE A 150 1.60 5.12 -12.61
N ILE A 151 0.97 4.00 -12.27
CA ILE A 151 1.59 2.99 -11.41
C ILE A 151 2.22 1.97 -12.33
N VAL A 152 3.47 1.62 -12.06
CA VAL A 152 4.29 0.69 -12.85
C VAL A 152 5.02 -0.24 -11.89
N ASP A 153 5.73 -1.23 -12.44
CA ASP A 153 6.57 -2.17 -11.68
C ASP A 153 5.79 -3.01 -10.65
N PHE A 154 4.55 -3.34 -10.99
CA PHE A 154 3.78 -4.34 -10.26
C PHE A 154 4.50 -5.69 -10.27
N PRO A 155 4.36 -6.52 -9.22
CA PRO A 155 4.74 -7.92 -9.30
C PRO A 155 4.03 -8.60 -10.48
N LEU A 156 4.67 -9.56 -11.13
CA LEU A 156 4.04 -10.35 -12.19
C LEU A 156 2.98 -11.29 -11.59
N LEU A 157 3.34 -11.92 -10.47
CA LEU A 157 2.56 -12.93 -9.78
C LEU A 157 2.38 -12.53 -8.31
N LYS A 158 1.24 -12.88 -7.74
CA LYS A 158 1.00 -12.88 -6.30
C LYS A 158 0.69 -14.29 -5.83
N ARG A 159 1.00 -14.58 -4.57
CA ARG A 159 0.63 -15.85 -3.97
C ARG A 159 -0.74 -15.72 -3.33
N SER A 160 -1.64 -16.62 -3.70
CA SER A 160 -2.97 -16.73 -3.11
C SER A 160 -2.85 -17.08 -1.63
N GLN A 161 -3.43 -16.28 -0.73
CA GLN A 161 -3.44 -16.61 0.70
C GLN A 161 -4.31 -17.84 0.99
N GLU A 162 -5.31 -18.12 0.15
CA GLU A 162 -6.24 -19.25 0.31
C GLU A 162 -5.66 -20.56 -0.24
N SER A 163 -5.20 -20.55 -1.50
CA SER A 163 -4.74 -21.77 -2.18
C SER A 163 -3.23 -22.00 -2.08
N GLY A 164 -2.46 -20.97 -1.73
CA GLY A 164 -0.99 -21.00 -1.77
C GLY A 164 -0.39 -21.04 -3.18
N GLN A 165 -1.22 -21.02 -4.23
CA GLN A 165 -0.79 -21.03 -5.63
C GLN A 165 -0.43 -19.63 -6.13
N TRP A 166 0.29 -19.56 -7.24
CA TRP A 166 0.53 -18.30 -7.94
C TRP A 166 -0.69 -17.88 -8.74
N GLU A 167 -1.03 -16.60 -8.63
CA GLU A 167 -2.06 -15.93 -9.42
C GLU A 167 -1.43 -14.75 -10.17
N PRO A 168 -1.86 -14.45 -11.41
CA PRO A 168 -1.39 -13.28 -12.11
C PRO A 168 -1.89 -12.01 -11.42
N MET A 169 -1.03 -10.99 -11.32
CA MET A 169 -1.44 -9.67 -10.78
C MET A 169 -2.34 -8.89 -11.72
N HIS A 170 -2.23 -9.12 -13.04
CA HIS A 170 -3.07 -8.48 -14.05
C HIS A 170 -3.79 -9.54 -14.91
N HIS A 171 -3.06 -10.20 -15.82
CA HIS A 171 -3.57 -11.35 -16.58
C HIS A 171 -2.39 -12.26 -16.98
N PRO A 172 -2.62 -13.55 -17.33
CA PRO A 172 -1.55 -14.53 -17.53
C PRO A 172 -0.63 -14.26 -18.73
N PHE A 173 -1.05 -13.42 -19.69
CA PHE A 173 -0.22 -13.02 -20.84
C PHE A 173 0.71 -11.82 -20.60
N THR A 174 0.80 -11.30 -19.37
CA THR A 174 1.62 -10.13 -19.07
C THR A 174 3.10 -10.50 -19.14
N ALA A 175 3.89 -9.72 -19.87
CA ALA A 175 5.33 -9.95 -19.96
C ALA A 175 6.03 -9.58 -18.65
N PRO A 176 7.00 -10.38 -18.17
CA PRO A 176 7.94 -9.93 -17.14
C PRO A 176 8.84 -8.80 -17.65
N ARG A 177 9.43 -8.04 -16.73
CA ARG A 177 10.63 -7.24 -17.01
C ARG A 177 11.74 -8.16 -17.52
N ASP A 178 12.47 -7.72 -18.54
CA ASP A 178 13.41 -8.60 -19.25
C ASP A 178 14.55 -9.04 -18.31
N GLU A 179 14.99 -8.12 -17.44
CA GLU A 179 16.01 -8.38 -16.42
C GLU A 179 15.56 -9.36 -15.33
N ASP A 180 14.24 -9.54 -15.13
CA ASP A 180 13.67 -10.39 -14.09
C ASP A 180 13.30 -11.79 -14.62
N VAL A 181 13.35 -12.04 -15.93
CA VAL A 181 13.02 -13.36 -16.55
C VAL A 181 13.76 -14.54 -15.89
N PRO A 182 15.07 -14.44 -15.55
CA PRO A 182 15.77 -15.53 -14.86
C PRO A 182 15.22 -15.84 -13.45
N LEU A 183 14.55 -14.89 -12.80
CA LEU A 183 13.98 -15.07 -11.47
C LEU A 183 12.72 -15.95 -11.48
N LEU A 184 12.08 -16.15 -12.64
CA LEU A 184 10.92 -17.03 -12.78
C LEU A 184 11.19 -18.47 -12.31
N ASP A 185 12.43 -18.96 -12.43
CA ASP A 185 12.82 -20.32 -12.02
C ASP A 185 13.15 -20.45 -10.53
N SER A 186 13.30 -19.33 -9.81
CA SER A 186 13.89 -19.34 -8.46
C SER A 186 13.10 -18.52 -7.45
N THR A 187 12.85 -17.24 -7.74
CA THR A 187 12.19 -16.29 -6.85
C THR A 187 11.08 -15.54 -7.61
N PRO A 188 10.04 -16.24 -8.09
CA PRO A 188 8.99 -15.66 -8.93
C PRO A 188 8.24 -14.49 -8.27
N GLU A 189 8.20 -14.42 -6.94
CA GLU A 189 7.63 -13.29 -6.18
C GLU A 189 8.36 -11.97 -6.39
N ARG A 190 9.60 -12.01 -6.88
CA ARG A 190 10.42 -10.82 -7.17
C ARG A 190 10.31 -10.35 -8.61
N VAL A 191 9.68 -11.14 -9.48
CA VAL A 191 9.55 -10.80 -10.90
C VAL A 191 8.55 -9.67 -11.04
N ARG A 192 8.97 -8.56 -11.64
CA ARG A 192 8.07 -7.46 -12.00
C ARG A 192 7.44 -7.72 -13.35
N GLY A 193 6.16 -7.40 -13.48
CA GLY A 193 5.45 -7.37 -14.74
C GLY A 193 5.65 -6.04 -15.47
N LYS A 194 5.60 -6.08 -16.81
CA LYS A 194 5.45 -4.90 -17.66
C LYS A 194 3.99 -4.45 -17.72
N HIS A 195 3.33 -4.43 -16.56
CA HIS A 195 1.96 -3.95 -16.31
C HIS A 195 2.02 -2.51 -15.78
N TYR A 196 1.04 -1.72 -16.19
CA TYR A 196 0.87 -0.34 -15.80
C TYR A 196 -0.60 0.03 -15.69
N ASP A 197 -0.92 0.85 -14.69
CA ASP A 197 -2.25 1.42 -14.49
C ASP A 197 -2.18 2.94 -14.54
N MET A 198 -3.11 3.55 -15.27
CA MET A 198 -3.34 4.99 -15.26
C MET A 198 -4.38 5.32 -14.20
N ILE A 199 -3.99 6.22 -13.29
CA ILE A 199 -4.82 6.66 -12.19
C ILE A 199 -5.17 8.14 -12.39
N CYS A 200 -6.42 8.50 -12.16
CA CYS A 200 -6.88 9.89 -12.04
C CYS A 200 -7.61 10.08 -10.72
N ASN A 201 -7.14 11.02 -9.89
CA ASN A 201 -7.82 11.41 -8.64
C ASN A 201 -8.19 10.23 -7.72
N GLY A 202 -7.34 9.19 -7.68
CA GLY A 202 -7.55 8.02 -6.84
C GLY A 202 -8.37 6.89 -7.45
N TYR A 203 -8.79 7.02 -8.70
CA TYR A 203 -9.48 6.00 -9.49
C TYR A 203 -8.55 5.45 -10.57
N GLU A 204 -8.55 4.13 -10.74
CA GLU A 204 -8.00 3.49 -11.93
C GLU A 204 -8.93 3.81 -13.11
N ILE A 205 -8.38 4.44 -14.14
CA ILE A 205 -9.13 4.85 -15.35
C ILE A 205 -8.70 4.09 -16.60
N ALA A 206 -7.54 3.46 -16.56
CA ALA A 206 -7.09 2.55 -17.61
C ALA A 206 -6.02 1.61 -17.06
N GLY A 207 -5.97 0.39 -17.58
CA GLY A 207 -4.97 -0.62 -17.21
C GLY A 207 -4.43 -1.34 -18.44
N GLY A 208 -3.18 -1.78 -18.39
CA GLY A 208 -2.55 -2.44 -19.53
C GLY A 208 -1.26 -3.15 -19.20
N SER A 209 -0.75 -3.89 -20.18
CA SER A 209 0.58 -4.47 -20.10
C SER A 209 1.20 -4.73 -21.46
N LEU A 210 2.53 -4.80 -21.49
CA LEU A 210 3.22 -5.47 -22.58
C LEU A 210 3.00 -6.97 -22.47
N ARG A 211 2.80 -7.63 -23.61
CA ARG A 211 2.40 -9.03 -23.67
C ARG A 211 3.60 -9.93 -23.95
N ILE A 212 3.52 -11.16 -23.45
CA ILE A 212 4.42 -12.22 -23.89
C ILE A 212 4.07 -12.55 -25.34
N TYR A 213 5.10 -12.65 -26.18
CA TYR A 213 4.95 -12.92 -27.62
C TYR A 213 5.74 -14.15 -28.08
N THR A 214 6.31 -14.91 -27.14
CA THR A 214 7.05 -16.15 -27.42
C THR A 214 6.40 -17.32 -26.71
N SER A 215 6.15 -18.42 -27.44
CA SER A 215 5.52 -19.64 -26.91
C SER A 215 6.25 -20.18 -25.67
N HIS A 216 7.58 -20.26 -25.72
CA HIS A 216 8.41 -20.75 -24.61
C HIS A 216 8.18 -19.99 -23.29
N LEU A 217 8.26 -18.65 -23.31
CA LEU A 217 8.06 -17.84 -22.11
C LEU A 217 6.61 -17.92 -21.60
N GLN A 218 5.63 -17.99 -22.50
CA GLN A 218 4.22 -18.07 -22.11
C GLN A 218 3.90 -19.40 -21.42
N ARG A 219 4.43 -20.51 -21.94
CA ARG A 219 4.32 -21.83 -21.29
C ARG A 219 4.91 -21.81 -19.89
N LYS A 220 6.10 -21.24 -19.73
CA LYS A 220 6.75 -21.09 -18.43
C LYS A 220 5.88 -20.35 -17.41
N VAL A 221 5.24 -19.25 -17.81
CA VAL A 221 4.30 -18.53 -16.94
C VAL A 221 3.07 -19.39 -16.62
N PHE A 222 2.53 -20.13 -17.59
CA PHE A 222 1.41 -21.04 -17.31
C PHE A 222 1.77 -22.18 -16.35
N HIS A 223 2.97 -22.76 -16.45
CA HIS A 223 3.45 -23.76 -15.50
C HIS A 223 3.53 -23.18 -14.07
N LEU A 224 3.99 -21.93 -13.91
CA LEU A 224 4.00 -21.26 -12.61
C LEU A 224 2.58 -21.06 -12.05
N LEU A 225 1.60 -20.82 -12.93
CA LEU A 225 0.19 -20.74 -12.57
C LEU A 225 -0.47 -22.11 -12.31
N GLY A 226 0.29 -23.20 -12.39
CA GLY A 226 -0.16 -24.55 -12.06
C GLY A 226 -0.76 -25.34 -13.22
N TYR A 227 -0.71 -24.82 -14.44
CA TYR A 227 -1.17 -25.57 -15.62
C TYR A 227 -0.16 -26.65 -16.02
N ASN A 228 -0.64 -27.82 -16.42
CA ASN A 228 0.17 -28.83 -17.09
C ASN A 228 0.15 -28.66 -18.62
N ASP A 229 1.03 -29.37 -19.34
CA ASP A 229 1.17 -29.22 -20.80
C ASP A 229 -0.14 -29.52 -21.56
N THR A 230 -0.88 -30.55 -21.16
CA THR A 230 -2.17 -30.89 -21.78
C THR A 230 -3.18 -29.76 -21.61
N GLU A 231 -3.30 -29.20 -20.40
CA GLU A 231 -4.20 -28.07 -20.14
C GLU A 231 -3.79 -26.82 -20.92
N ILE A 232 -2.48 -26.57 -21.05
CA ILE A 232 -1.96 -25.46 -21.83
C ILE A 232 -2.32 -25.63 -23.31
N ASP A 233 -2.11 -26.80 -23.87
CA ASP A 233 -2.38 -27.08 -25.28
C ASP A 233 -3.87 -27.02 -25.59
N GLU A 234 -4.72 -27.61 -24.75
CA GLU A 234 -6.17 -27.60 -24.91
C GLU A 234 -6.77 -26.19 -24.83
N ARG A 235 -6.28 -25.35 -23.90
CA ARG A 235 -6.87 -24.03 -23.64
C ARG A 235 -6.23 -22.92 -24.46
N PHE A 236 -4.92 -23.00 -24.69
CA PHE A 236 -4.11 -21.90 -25.24
C PHE A 236 -3.23 -22.32 -26.42
N GLY A 237 -3.28 -23.58 -26.87
CA GLY A 237 -2.42 -24.09 -27.95
C GLY A 237 -2.51 -23.26 -29.23
N HIS A 238 -3.72 -22.85 -29.63
CA HIS A 238 -3.92 -21.99 -30.80
C HIS A 238 -3.19 -20.64 -30.71
N LEU A 239 -3.14 -20.03 -29.52
CA LEU A 239 -2.42 -18.78 -29.27
C LEU A 239 -0.91 -19.00 -29.30
N LEU A 240 -0.44 -20.10 -28.69
CA LEU A 240 0.97 -20.44 -28.65
C LEU A 240 1.53 -20.77 -30.03
N GLU A 241 0.75 -21.48 -30.86
CA GLU A 241 1.10 -21.74 -32.26
C GLU A 241 1.19 -20.43 -33.05
N ALA A 242 0.26 -19.49 -32.83
CA ALA A 242 0.31 -18.17 -33.46
C ALA A 242 1.59 -17.39 -33.12
N PHE A 243 2.15 -17.56 -31.90
CA PHE A 243 3.43 -16.96 -31.54
C PHE A 243 4.59 -17.49 -32.38
N ASP A 244 4.56 -18.78 -32.74
CA ASP A 244 5.63 -19.44 -33.51
C ASP A 244 5.66 -19.01 -34.99
N TYR A 245 4.56 -18.43 -35.52
CA TYR A 245 4.53 -17.80 -36.85
C TYR A 245 5.08 -16.37 -36.88
N GLY A 246 5.76 -15.92 -35.81
CA GLY A 246 6.42 -14.61 -35.77
C GLY A 246 5.55 -13.50 -35.21
N ALA A 247 4.83 -13.75 -34.10
CA ALA A 247 4.11 -12.70 -33.40
C ALA A 247 5.07 -11.57 -32.96
N PRO A 248 4.76 -10.30 -33.26
CA PRO A 248 5.63 -9.19 -32.88
C PRO A 248 5.55 -8.91 -31.38
N PRO A 249 6.55 -8.22 -30.79
CA PRO A 249 6.38 -7.56 -29.51
C PRO A 249 5.15 -6.65 -29.55
N HIS A 250 4.24 -6.83 -28.59
CA HIS A 250 2.97 -6.10 -28.56
C HIS A 250 2.55 -5.77 -27.12
N GLY A 251 1.64 -4.81 -27.01
CA GLY A 251 1.11 -4.31 -25.75
C GLY A 251 -0.22 -3.64 -25.96
N GLY A 252 -0.97 -3.44 -24.89
CA GLY A 252 -2.27 -2.81 -24.95
C GLY A 252 -2.60 -2.04 -23.69
N ILE A 253 -3.65 -1.24 -23.78
CA ILE A 253 -4.27 -0.56 -22.65
C ILE A 253 -5.78 -0.53 -22.88
N ALA A 254 -6.56 -0.70 -21.83
CA ALA A 254 -8.01 -0.62 -21.86
C ALA A 254 -8.48 0.47 -20.89
N PRO A 255 -9.17 1.52 -21.36
CA PRO A 255 -9.85 2.48 -20.49
C PRO A 255 -11.13 1.84 -19.90
N GLY A 256 -11.44 2.22 -18.65
CA GLY A 256 -12.62 1.79 -17.90
C GLY A 256 -13.73 2.84 -17.87
#